data_AF-A0A955KWP1-F1
#
_entry.id   AF-A0A955KWP1-F1
#
_cell.length_a   1.000
_cell.length_b   1.000
_cell.length_c   1.000
_cell.angle_alpha   90.00
_cell.angle_beta   90.00
_cell.angle_gamma   90.00
#
_symmetry.space_group_name_H-M   'P 1'
#
loop_
_entity.id
_entity.type
_entity.pdbx_description
1 polymer ?
#
loop_
_entity_poly.entity_id
_entity_poly.type
_entity_poly.pdbx_seq_one_letter_code
_entity_poly.pdbx_strand_id
1 'polypeptide(L)'
;MRNEHIDLENYLKSNSYTGSGELERSDFSEVISKYGYKPLSKGMNTRAYLTNDERWVVKEGRWDLDISFFKNLNIQVPASMTESFLSAFKLYFLPNPDVIIRQFNDYLLFSEYFGYFDHRFPTNERYDRTRDKQRALRSHLDEQLVKASEFYAFDLDQKVYDRISSVLDTNLLPAEFLLYSGSISEENSGNDTYYIVQEYVRGELFHDADELEAPDIVQAKLLLVAVLVLVMAMLEDKVPDMRPRYMMGESRDWFGLTDNVIVNDTEVFFVDTRWLWDLKGNFVQRGLFIPEITIESAKRFIHKIVG
;
A
#
# COMPACT_ATOMS: atom_id res chain seq x y z
N MET A 1 0.27 -29.02 28.48
CA MET A 1 -0.28 -27.64 28.49
C MET A 1 -1.08 -27.49 27.22
N ARG A 2 -2.39 -27.20 27.31
CA ARG A 2 -3.21 -26.94 26.12
C ARG A 2 -2.74 -25.59 25.56
N ASN A 3 -2.16 -25.59 24.37
CA ASN A 3 -1.98 -24.36 23.60
C ASN A 3 -3.39 -23.84 23.32
N GLU A 4 -3.83 -22.83 24.09
CA GLU A 4 -4.99 -22.04 23.69
C GLU A 4 -4.66 -21.47 22.32
N HIS A 5 -5.39 -21.92 21.31
CA HIS A 5 -5.29 -21.37 19.97
C HIS A 5 -5.85 -19.94 20.06
N ILE A 6 -4.99 -18.96 20.30
CA ILE A 6 -5.35 -17.53 20.29
C ILE A 6 -5.96 -17.28 18.93
N ASP A 7 -7.23 -16.93 18.78
CA ASP A 7 -7.77 -16.54 17.48
C ASP A 7 -7.04 -15.30 16.96
N LEU A 8 -6.19 -15.49 15.94
CA LEU A 8 -5.31 -14.44 15.46
C LEU A 8 -6.11 -13.25 14.96
N GLU A 9 -7.21 -13.45 14.24
CA GLU A 9 -7.99 -12.32 13.70
C GLU A 9 -8.61 -11.47 14.81
N ASN A 10 -9.17 -12.11 15.84
CA ASN A 10 -9.72 -11.40 16.99
C ASN A 10 -8.62 -10.67 17.78
N TYR A 11 -7.43 -11.26 17.88
CA TYR A 11 -6.27 -10.60 18.46
C TYR A 11 -5.85 -9.36 17.65
N LEU A 12 -5.72 -9.50 16.32
CA LEU A 12 -5.37 -8.41 15.41
C LEU A 12 -6.40 -7.27 15.54
N LYS A 13 -7.69 -7.60 15.60
CA LYS A 13 -8.76 -6.60 15.76
C LYS A 13 -8.65 -5.80 17.05
N SER A 14 -8.31 -6.47 18.15
CA SER A 14 -8.28 -5.86 19.49
C SER A 14 -7.02 -5.04 19.75
N ASN A 15 -5.93 -5.30 19.02
CA ASN A 15 -4.62 -4.67 19.26
C ASN A 15 -4.17 -3.77 18.11
N SER A 16 -4.91 -3.70 17.00
CA SER A 16 -4.56 -2.82 15.89
C SER A 16 -4.58 -1.36 16.32
N TYR A 17 -3.60 -0.58 15.87
CA TYR A 17 -3.60 0.87 15.96
C TYR A 17 -4.82 1.47 15.26
N THR A 18 -5.42 2.48 15.90
CA THR A 18 -6.68 3.08 15.47
C THR A 18 -6.60 4.60 15.34
N GLY A 19 -5.39 5.19 15.28
CA GLY A 19 -5.22 6.63 15.08
C GLY A 19 -5.25 7.49 16.34
N SER A 20 -5.00 6.93 17.54
CA SER A 20 -5.01 7.67 18.82
C SER A 20 -3.80 8.59 19.05
N GLY A 21 -2.86 8.66 18.10
CA GLY A 21 -1.61 9.43 18.22
C GLY A 21 -0.55 8.79 19.11
N GLU A 22 -0.92 7.88 20.01
CA GLU A 22 0.02 7.10 20.85
C GLU A 22 0.18 5.67 20.31
N LEU A 23 1.40 5.15 20.34
CA LEU A 23 1.67 3.74 19.99
C LEU A 23 1.57 2.88 21.25
N GLU A 24 0.58 1.99 21.26
CA GLU A 24 0.47 0.97 22.28
C GLU A 24 1.24 -0.28 21.85
N ARG A 25 2.19 -0.69 22.68
CA ARG A 25 3.02 -1.88 22.42
C ARG A 25 2.23 -3.14 22.73
N SER A 26 2.01 -3.97 21.72
CA SER A 26 1.36 -5.29 21.81
C SER A 26 2.37 -6.42 22.00
N ASP A 27 1.89 -7.60 22.40
CA ASP A 27 2.64 -8.86 22.46
C ASP A 27 2.66 -9.63 21.11
N PHE A 28 2.38 -8.95 19.99
CA PHE A 28 2.19 -9.58 18.68
C PHE A 28 3.37 -10.46 18.25
N SER A 29 4.60 -10.05 18.54
CA SER A 29 5.79 -10.85 18.20
C SER A 29 5.82 -12.23 18.88
N GLU A 30 5.33 -12.33 20.11
CA GLU A 30 5.19 -13.60 20.84
C GLU A 30 4.02 -14.42 20.28
N VAL A 31 2.92 -13.76 19.92
CA VAL A 31 1.74 -14.41 19.33
C VAL A 31 2.07 -15.01 17.95
N ILE A 32 2.66 -14.22 17.05
CA ILE A 32 2.94 -14.66 15.67
C ILE A 32 4.00 -15.76 15.60
N SER A 33 4.95 -15.77 16.55
CA SER A 33 5.97 -16.82 16.65
C SER A 33 5.36 -18.19 17.00
N LYS A 34 4.23 -18.24 17.72
CA LYS A 34 3.49 -19.48 18.03
C LYS A 34 2.69 -19.99 16.83
N TYR A 35 2.24 -19.09 15.97
CA TYR A 35 1.51 -19.40 14.74
C TYR A 35 2.41 -19.98 13.64
N GLY A 36 3.66 -19.53 13.61
CA GLY A 36 4.64 -19.93 12.62
C GLY A 36 4.41 -19.27 11.26
N TYR A 37 5.50 -18.94 10.58
CA TYR A 37 5.50 -18.22 9.33
C TYR A 37 6.75 -18.55 8.50
N LYS A 38 6.65 -18.37 7.19
CA LYS A 38 7.74 -18.54 6.23
C LYS A 38 8.10 -17.20 5.58
N PRO A 39 9.39 -16.91 5.33
CA PRO A 39 9.76 -15.70 4.57
C PRO A 39 9.10 -15.69 3.19
N LEU A 40 8.53 -14.55 2.81
CA LEU A 40 7.91 -14.33 1.51
C LEU A 40 8.79 -13.42 0.64
N SER A 41 9.19 -12.27 1.16
CA SER A 41 10.04 -11.31 0.45
C SER A 41 10.83 -10.41 1.41
N LYS A 42 11.86 -9.74 0.90
CA LYS A 42 12.64 -8.74 1.63
C LYS A 42 12.76 -7.49 0.76
N GLY A 43 12.00 -6.45 1.09
CA GLY A 43 12.13 -5.12 0.49
C GLY A 43 13.02 -4.20 1.33
N MET A 44 13.32 -3.01 0.81
CA MET A 44 14.14 -2.01 1.51
C MET A 44 13.52 -1.55 2.84
N ASN A 45 12.18 -1.46 2.88
CA ASN A 45 11.44 -0.90 4.01
C ASN A 45 10.70 -1.94 4.87
N THR A 46 10.67 -3.20 4.43
CA THR A 46 9.98 -4.29 5.13
C THR A 46 10.49 -5.68 4.80
N ARG A 47 10.40 -6.60 5.76
CA ARG A 47 10.39 -8.05 5.52
C ARG A 47 8.95 -8.52 5.49
N ALA A 48 8.58 -9.32 4.49
CA ALA A 48 7.28 -9.96 4.43
C ALA A 48 7.41 -11.44 4.74
N TYR A 49 6.48 -11.95 5.53
CA TYR A 49 6.33 -13.34 5.90
C TYR A 49 4.91 -13.79 5.60
N LEU A 50 4.71 -15.04 5.22
CA LEU A 50 3.41 -15.66 5.05
C LEU A 50 3.17 -16.62 6.22
N THR A 51 2.03 -16.52 6.90
CA THR A 51 1.66 -17.46 7.95
C THR A 51 1.53 -18.89 7.39
N ASN A 52 1.74 -19.90 8.22
CA ASN A 52 1.72 -21.29 7.77
C ASN A 52 0.35 -21.76 7.22
N ASP A 53 -0.74 -21.13 7.66
CA ASP A 53 -2.10 -21.34 7.14
C ASP A 53 -2.39 -20.56 5.84
N GLU A 54 -1.40 -19.80 5.34
CA GLU A 54 -1.45 -18.97 4.14
C GLU A 54 -2.59 -17.94 4.13
N ARG A 55 -3.01 -17.53 5.33
CA ARG A 55 -4.10 -16.56 5.50
C ARG A 55 -3.60 -15.12 5.60
N TRP A 56 -2.42 -14.91 6.20
CA TRP A 56 -1.92 -13.57 6.51
C TRP A 56 -0.51 -13.34 5.99
N VAL A 57 -0.30 -12.20 5.36
CA VAL A 57 1.01 -11.63 5.08
C VAL A 57 1.38 -10.68 6.22
N VAL A 58 2.46 -11.02 6.93
CA VAL A 58 3.02 -10.21 8.02
C VAL A 58 4.19 -9.41 7.46
N LYS A 59 4.06 -8.08 7.44
CA LYS A 59 5.11 -7.15 6.99
C LYS A 59 5.72 -6.49 8.21
N GLU A 60 6.96 -6.85 8.54
CA GLU A 60 7.74 -6.24 9.63
C GLU A 60 8.52 -5.02 9.11
N GLY A 61 8.41 -3.89 9.81
CA GLY A 61 9.12 -2.65 9.51
C GLY A 61 10.63 -2.74 9.73
N ARG A 62 11.40 -2.23 8.76
CA ARG A 62 12.86 -2.04 8.82
C ARG A 62 13.29 -1.04 7.76
N TRP A 63 14.37 -0.32 7.93
CA TRP A 63 14.97 0.52 6.88
C TRP A 63 16.38 0.02 6.60
N ASP A 64 16.54 -0.59 5.42
CA ASP A 64 17.83 -1.06 4.93
C ASP A 64 18.48 0.01 4.08
N LEU A 65 19.63 0.51 4.52
CA LEU A 65 20.49 1.31 3.66
C LEU A 65 21.57 0.39 3.07
N ASP A 66 21.43 0.05 1.78
CA ASP A 66 22.48 -0.58 0.99
C ASP A 66 23.17 0.50 0.13
N ILE A 67 24.37 0.93 0.56
CA ILE A 67 25.15 1.91 -0.20
C ILE A 67 26.05 1.20 -1.20
N SER A 68 25.48 0.84 -2.35
CA SER A 68 26.22 0.35 -3.50
C SER A 68 26.84 1.52 -4.29
N PHE A 69 28.06 1.92 -3.94
CA PHE A 69 28.66 3.18 -4.41
C PHE A 69 28.96 3.29 -5.92
N PHE A 70 28.97 2.22 -6.73
CA PHE A 70 29.46 2.33 -8.10
C PHE A 70 28.69 1.49 -9.12
N LYS A 71 27.79 2.14 -9.87
CA LYS A 71 27.42 1.68 -11.22
C LYS A 71 28.19 2.40 -12.34
N ASN A 72 28.87 3.54 -12.10
CA ASN A 72 29.47 4.36 -13.17
C ASN A 72 30.67 5.28 -12.76
N LEU A 73 31.53 4.90 -11.82
CA LEU A 73 32.73 5.71 -11.49
C LEU A 73 33.97 4.81 -11.38
N ASN A 74 34.89 4.97 -12.33
CA ASN A 74 36.18 4.26 -12.38
C ASN A 74 37.17 4.90 -11.40
N ILE A 75 37.11 4.50 -10.12
CA ILE A 75 38.24 4.67 -9.20
C ILE A 75 38.86 3.29 -9.05
N GLN A 76 40.13 3.15 -9.47
CA GLN A 76 40.87 1.89 -9.36
C GLN A 76 41.26 1.63 -7.90
N VAL A 77 40.32 1.10 -7.13
CA VAL A 77 40.57 0.40 -5.86
C VAL A 77 40.45 -1.10 -6.17
N PRO A 78 41.34 -1.97 -5.67
CA PRO A 78 41.24 -3.41 -5.91
C PRO A 78 39.84 -3.92 -5.58
N ALA A 79 39.14 -4.46 -6.58
CA ALA A 79 37.73 -4.83 -6.50
C ALA A 79 37.41 -5.74 -5.29
N SER A 80 38.33 -6.64 -4.95
CA SER A 80 38.21 -7.55 -3.80
C SER A 80 38.22 -6.86 -2.43
N MET A 81 38.89 -5.70 -2.30
CA MET A 81 38.90 -4.91 -1.06
C MET A 81 37.63 -4.06 -0.95
N THR A 82 37.15 -3.49 -2.06
CA THR A 82 35.95 -2.67 -2.08
C THR A 82 34.68 -3.49 -1.83
N GLU A 83 34.59 -4.70 -2.40
CA GLU A 83 33.48 -5.62 -2.17
C GLU A 83 33.43 -6.11 -0.71
N SER A 84 34.59 -6.47 -0.14
CA SER A 84 34.67 -6.90 1.27
C SER A 84 34.39 -5.76 2.26
N PHE A 85 34.90 -4.55 1.99
CA PHE A 85 34.72 -3.41 2.87
C PHE A 85 33.30 -2.81 2.79
N LEU A 86 32.66 -2.82 1.63
CA LEU A 86 31.29 -2.31 1.47
C LEU A 86 30.22 -3.33 1.87
N SER A 87 30.46 -4.64 1.68
CA SER A 87 29.58 -5.70 2.20
C SER A 87 29.48 -5.69 3.73
N ALA A 88 30.46 -5.08 4.42
CA ALA A 88 30.50 -4.93 5.86
C ALA A 88 29.58 -3.82 6.42
N PHE A 89 29.03 -2.93 5.58
CA PHE A 89 28.15 -1.83 6.01
C PHE A 89 26.70 -2.06 5.55
N LYS A 90 26.01 -3.03 6.18
CA LYS A 90 24.55 -3.05 6.19
C LYS A 90 24.08 -2.37 7.47
N LEU A 91 23.55 -1.16 7.34
CA LEU A 91 22.93 -0.46 8.46
C LEU A 91 21.44 -0.81 8.44
N TYR A 92 21.00 -1.52 9.49
CA TYR A 92 19.60 -1.79 9.75
C TYR A 92 19.10 -0.72 10.70
N PHE A 93 18.29 0.21 10.19
CA PHE A 93 17.61 1.19 11.02
C PHE A 93 16.18 0.72 11.25
N LEU A 94 15.66 0.92 12.46
CA LEU A 94 14.23 0.81 12.70
C LEU A 94 13.60 2.20 12.61
N PRO A 95 12.39 2.32 12.06
CA PRO A 95 11.68 3.59 12.06
C PRO A 95 11.41 4.02 13.51
N ASN A 96 11.56 5.32 13.78
CA ASN A 96 11.20 5.86 15.08
C ASN A 96 9.65 5.93 15.24
N PRO A 97 9.13 6.08 16.47
CA PRO A 97 7.69 6.14 16.73
C PRO A 97 6.94 7.17 15.88
N ASP A 98 7.50 8.37 15.68
CA ASP A 98 6.87 9.44 14.89
C ASP A 98 6.68 9.03 13.42
N VAL A 99 7.67 8.35 12.84
CA VAL A 99 7.60 7.82 11.49
C VAL A 99 6.57 6.71 11.39
N ILE A 100 6.48 5.83 12.40
CA ILE A 100 5.49 4.76 12.46
C ILE A 100 4.08 5.35 12.49
N ILE A 101 3.83 6.30 13.39
CA ILE A 101 2.53 6.99 13.50
C ILE A 101 2.17 7.66 12.19
N ARG A 102 3.13 8.33 11.53
CA ARG A 102 2.89 8.93 10.21
C ARG A 102 2.49 7.90 9.17
N GLN A 103 3.22 6.78 9.06
CA GLN A 103 2.90 5.71 8.11
C GLN A 103 1.53 5.07 8.38
N PHE A 104 1.19 4.86 9.66
CA PHE A 104 -0.13 4.39 10.04
C PHE A 104 -1.24 5.37 9.67
N ASN A 105 -1.01 6.67 9.85
CA ASN A 105 -1.97 7.69 9.42
C ASN A 105 -2.08 7.79 7.90
N ASP A 106 -0.98 7.62 7.15
CA ASP A 106 -1.01 7.54 5.69
C ASP A 106 -1.83 6.33 5.22
N TYR A 107 -1.70 5.16 5.86
CA TYR A 107 -2.58 4.02 5.61
C TYR A 107 -4.04 4.33 5.94
N LEU A 108 -4.33 4.93 7.10
CA LEU A 108 -5.71 5.26 7.46
C LEU A 108 -6.32 6.24 6.46
N LEU A 109 -5.56 7.21 5.96
CA LEU A 109 -5.99 8.10 4.89
C LEU A 109 -6.24 7.34 3.60
N PHE A 110 -5.30 6.49 3.17
CA PHE A 110 -5.47 5.63 1.99
C PHE A 110 -6.75 4.79 2.11
N SER A 111 -7.03 4.25 3.28
CA SER A 111 -8.24 3.47 3.54
C SER A 111 -9.54 4.26 3.43
N GLU A 112 -9.54 5.58 3.72
CA GLU A 112 -10.72 6.43 3.52
C GLU A 112 -11.14 6.50 2.04
N TYR A 113 -10.19 6.32 1.10
CA TYR A 113 -10.45 6.39 -0.34
C TYR A 113 -10.63 5.03 -0.98
N PHE A 114 -9.79 4.05 -0.68
CA PHE A 114 -9.77 2.76 -1.38
C PHE A 114 -10.47 1.64 -0.59
N GLY A 115 -10.69 1.83 0.70
CA GLY A 115 -11.43 0.90 1.53
C GLY A 115 -12.95 1.03 1.40
N TYR A 116 -13.66 -0.02 1.79
CA TYR A 116 -15.08 0.01 2.12
C TYR A 116 -15.31 -0.92 3.31
N PHE A 117 -15.05 -0.40 4.51
CA PHE A 117 -14.97 -1.20 5.72
C PHE A 117 -16.34 -1.79 6.10
N ASP A 118 -16.35 -3.11 6.29
CA ASP A 118 -17.48 -3.90 6.77
C ASP A 118 -17.21 -4.47 8.18
N HIS A 119 -18.00 -5.44 8.60
CA HIS A 119 -17.91 -6.12 9.89
C HIS A 119 -16.59 -6.89 10.13
N ARG A 120 -15.73 -7.03 9.11
CA ARG A 120 -14.42 -7.68 9.23
C ARG A 120 -13.36 -6.78 9.87
N PHE A 121 -13.65 -5.49 10.08
CA PHE A 121 -12.72 -4.53 10.70
C PHE A 121 -13.06 -4.27 12.18
N PRO A 122 -12.10 -3.79 12.99
CA PRO A 122 -12.35 -3.41 14.38
C PRO A 122 -13.47 -2.37 14.48
N THR A 123 -14.37 -2.52 15.44
CA THR A 123 -15.37 -1.49 15.76
C THR A 123 -14.82 -0.54 16.80
N ASN A 124 -14.48 0.68 16.39
CA ASN A 124 -14.19 1.81 17.26
C ASN A 124 -14.55 3.14 16.58
N GLU A 125 -14.55 4.23 17.36
CA GLU A 125 -14.96 5.56 16.89
C GLU A 125 -14.19 6.03 15.64
N ARG A 126 -12.90 5.67 15.48
CA ARG A 126 -12.14 6.05 14.29
C ARG A 126 -12.57 5.23 13.08
N TYR A 127 -12.71 3.91 13.22
CA TYR A 127 -13.17 3.04 12.13
C TYR A 127 -14.60 3.40 11.69
N ASP A 128 -15.48 3.74 12.62
CA ASP A 128 -16.83 4.21 12.30
C ASP A 128 -16.76 5.53 11.51
N ARG A 129 -15.92 6.49 11.92
CA ARG A 129 -15.69 7.73 11.16
C ARG A 129 -15.10 7.47 9.76
N THR A 130 -14.13 6.57 9.65
CA THR A 130 -13.54 6.19 8.36
C THR A 130 -14.59 5.55 7.45
N ARG A 131 -15.44 4.65 7.98
CA ARG A 131 -16.55 4.04 7.23
C ARG A 131 -17.56 5.08 6.76
N ASP A 132 -17.93 6.03 7.62
CA ASP A 132 -18.86 7.09 7.27
C ASP A 132 -18.28 8.02 6.19
N LYS A 133 -16.98 8.32 6.26
CA LYS A 133 -16.26 9.04 5.19
C LYS A 133 -16.22 8.27 3.89
N GLN A 134 -15.92 6.97 3.90
CA GLN A 134 -15.92 6.11 2.71
C GLN A 134 -17.29 6.16 2.03
N ARG A 135 -18.38 5.97 2.79
CA ARG A 135 -19.75 6.06 2.28
C ARG A 135 -20.06 7.44 1.72
N ALA A 136 -19.71 8.51 2.43
CA ALA A 136 -19.95 9.87 1.98
C ALA A 136 -19.18 10.17 0.68
N LEU A 137 -17.93 9.72 0.57
CA LEU A 137 -17.12 9.84 -0.66
C LEU A 137 -17.78 9.11 -1.83
N ARG A 138 -18.25 7.88 -1.63
CA ARG A 138 -18.90 7.08 -2.69
C ARG A 138 -20.23 7.68 -3.14
N SER A 139 -21.05 8.16 -2.21
CA SER A 139 -22.35 8.77 -2.52
C SER A 139 -22.27 10.08 -3.29
N HIS A 140 -21.13 10.77 -3.26
CA HIS A 140 -20.92 12.04 -3.98
C HIS A 140 -19.79 11.93 -5.00
N LEU A 141 -19.42 10.71 -5.42
CA LEU A 141 -18.26 10.49 -6.30
C LEU A 141 -18.45 11.14 -7.67
N ASP A 142 -19.69 11.23 -8.16
CA ASP A 142 -20.06 11.95 -9.37
C ASP A 142 -19.66 13.43 -9.29
N GLU A 143 -20.05 14.13 -8.23
CA GLU A 143 -19.71 15.53 -8.01
C GLU A 143 -18.19 15.73 -7.86
N GLN A 144 -17.51 14.80 -7.15
CA GLN A 144 -16.05 14.88 -6.99
C GLN A 144 -15.32 14.62 -8.30
N LEU A 145 -15.85 13.76 -9.16
CA LEU A 145 -15.24 13.43 -10.44
C LEU A 145 -15.38 14.59 -11.44
N VAL A 146 -16.50 15.31 -11.43
CA VAL A 146 -16.65 16.56 -12.19
C VAL A 146 -15.62 17.60 -11.73
N LYS A 147 -15.48 17.80 -10.41
CA LYS A 147 -14.46 18.72 -9.86
C LYS A 147 -13.04 18.30 -10.24
N ALA A 148 -12.73 17.00 -10.19
CA ALA A 148 -11.43 16.47 -10.57
C ALA A 148 -11.16 16.69 -12.06
N SER A 149 -12.16 16.49 -12.93
CA SER A 149 -12.09 16.76 -14.37
C SER A 149 -11.75 18.22 -14.66
N GLU A 150 -12.42 19.16 -14.00
CA GLU A 150 -12.13 20.60 -14.10
C GLU A 150 -10.73 20.94 -13.58
N PHE A 151 -10.38 20.43 -12.37
CA PHE A 151 -9.11 20.72 -11.70
C PHE A 151 -7.91 20.24 -12.50
N TYR A 152 -8.02 19.06 -13.10
CA TYR A 152 -6.94 18.43 -13.86
C TYR A 152 -7.01 18.65 -15.37
N ALA A 153 -8.02 19.39 -15.84
CA ALA A 153 -8.27 19.69 -17.25
C ALA A 153 -8.29 18.44 -18.15
N PHE A 154 -9.09 17.43 -17.79
CA PHE A 154 -9.34 16.26 -18.63
C PHE A 154 -10.83 16.04 -18.87
N ASP A 155 -11.19 15.49 -20.03
CA ASP A 155 -12.59 15.27 -20.40
C ASP A 155 -13.17 14.05 -19.70
N LEU A 156 -14.24 14.25 -18.94
CA LEU A 156 -14.98 13.17 -18.31
C LEU A 156 -16.14 12.72 -19.21
N ASP A 157 -16.05 11.52 -19.77
CA ASP A 157 -17.17 10.87 -20.46
C ASP A 157 -18.17 10.33 -19.42
N GLN A 158 -19.47 10.57 -19.63
CA GLN A 158 -20.55 10.01 -18.81
C GLN A 158 -20.45 8.47 -18.69
N LYS A 159 -19.92 7.80 -19.72
CA LYS A 159 -19.64 6.37 -19.70
C LYS A 159 -18.71 5.94 -18.55
N VAL A 160 -17.82 6.81 -18.08
CA VAL A 160 -16.97 6.54 -16.91
C VAL A 160 -17.85 6.29 -15.70
N TYR A 161 -18.77 7.21 -15.41
CA TYR A 161 -19.70 7.09 -14.28
C TYR A 161 -20.59 5.87 -14.44
N ASP A 162 -21.17 5.68 -15.63
CA ASP A 162 -22.07 4.55 -15.90
C ASP A 162 -21.36 3.21 -15.63
N ARG A 163 -20.09 3.07 -16.03
CA ARG A 163 -19.28 1.87 -15.77
C ARG A 163 -19.01 1.66 -14.28
N ILE A 164 -18.58 2.68 -13.55
CA ILE A 164 -18.20 2.53 -12.14
C ILE A 164 -19.41 2.46 -11.19
N SER A 165 -20.60 2.91 -11.62
CA SER A 165 -21.81 2.97 -10.79
C SER A 165 -22.16 1.63 -10.12
N SER A 166 -21.91 0.51 -10.82
CA SER A 166 -22.17 -0.84 -10.34
C SER A 166 -21.18 -1.36 -9.29
N VAL A 167 -20.04 -0.68 -9.12
CA VAL A 167 -18.92 -1.12 -8.26
C VAL A 167 -18.53 -0.11 -7.19
N LEU A 168 -19.29 0.98 -7.01
CA LEU A 168 -18.97 2.06 -6.06
C LEU A 168 -18.70 1.56 -4.63
N ASP A 169 -19.49 0.59 -4.16
CA ASP A 169 -19.38 0.04 -2.81
C ASP A 169 -18.33 -1.08 -2.69
N THR A 170 -17.47 -1.26 -3.71
CA THR A 170 -16.39 -2.26 -3.66
C THR A 170 -15.33 -1.85 -2.65
N ASN A 171 -14.98 -2.78 -1.76
CA ASN A 171 -13.79 -2.66 -0.94
C ASN A 171 -12.56 -3.08 -1.77
N LEU A 172 -11.66 -2.14 -2.07
CA LEU A 172 -10.45 -2.40 -2.87
C LEU A 172 -9.25 -2.75 -1.98
N LEU A 173 -9.47 -2.95 -0.68
CA LEU A 173 -8.43 -3.31 0.30
C LEU A 173 -8.72 -4.68 0.92
N PRO A 174 -7.70 -5.57 1.00
CA PRO A 174 -7.79 -6.73 1.87
C PRO A 174 -7.92 -6.28 3.33
N ALA A 175 -8.34 -7.19 4.22
CA ALA A 175 -8.31 -6.90 5.65
C ALA A 175 -6.86 -6.64 6.09
N GLU A 176 -6.61 -5.51 6.74
CA GLU A 176 -5.25 -5.10 7.12
C GLU A 176 -5.24 -4.46 8.52
N PHE A 177 -4.29 -4.89 9.34
CA PHE A 177 -4.15 -4.51 10.74
C PHE A 177 -2.76 -3.93 10.99
N LEU A 178 -2.74 -2.82 11.74
CA LEU A 178 -1.53 -2.06 12.03
C LEU A 178 -1.11 -2.32 13.48
N LEU A 179 0.09 -2.83 13.73
CA LEU A 179 0.52 -3.22 15.08
C LEU A 179 1.88 -2.64 15.42
N TYR A 180 2.10 -2.38 16.70
CA TYR A 180 3.41 -2.00 17.23
C TYR A 180 3.84 -3.04 18.26
N SER A 181 5.02 -3.63 18.11
CA SER A 181 5.51 -4.72 18.97
C SER A 181 7.03 -4.87 18.86
N GLY A 182 7.61 -5.79 19.64
CA GLY A 182 9.02 -6.17 19.47
C GLY A 182 9.28 -6.78 18.09
N SER A 183 10.48 -6.64 17.55
CA SER A 183 10.89 -7.27 16.28
C SER A 183 10.96 -8.80 16.41
N ILE A 184 10.52 -9.52 15.38
CA ILE A 184 10.63 -10.98 15.24
C ILE A 184 11.95 -11.40 14.58
N SER A 185 12.64 -10.46 13.93
CA SER A 185 13.94 -10.70 13.30
C SER A 185 15.08 -10.71 14.30
N GLU A 186 15.97 -11.72 14.20
CA GLU A 186 17.12 -11.90 15.10
C GLU A 186 18.02 -10.66 15.14
N GLU A 187 18.27 -10.04 13.99
CA GLU A 187 19.12 -8.85 13.87
C GLU A 187 18.60 -7.61 14.60
N ASN A 188 17.30 -7.59 14.92
CA ASN A 188 16.62 -6.48 15.58
C ASN A 188 16.08 -6.87 16.96
N SER A 189 16.48 -8.03 17.48
CA SER A 189 16.00 -8.57 18.76
C SER A 189 16.10 -7.54 19.89
N GLY A 190 15.01 -7.41 20.67
CA GLY A 190 14.90 -6.46 21.78
C GLY A 190 14.52 -5.04 21.40
N ASN A 191 14.40 -4.72 20.10
CA ASN A 191 13.90 -3.43 19.63
C ASN A 191 12.45 -3.54 19.16
N ASP A 192 11.73 -2.44 19.27
CA ASP A 192 10.35 -2.35 18.79
C ASP A 192 10.29 -1.86 17.34
N THR A 193 9.28 -2.35 16.62
CA THR A 193 8.99 -1.97 15.24
C THR A 193 7.48 -2.06 14.98
N TYR A 194 7.09 -1.61 13.80
CA TYR A 194 5.72 -1.76 13.34
C TYR A 194 5.54 -3.07 12.57
N TYR A 195 4.30 -3.55 12.56
CA TYR A 195 3.82 -4.62 11.71
C TYR A 195 2.59 -4.18 10.94
N ILE A 196 2.51 -4.63 9.70
CA ILE A 196 1.26 -4.67 8.94
C ILE A 196 0.91 -6.12 8.70
N VAL A 197 -0.27 -6.53 9.16
CA VAL A 197 -0.79 -7.87 8.95
C VAL A 197 -1.96 -7.77 7.98
N GLN A 198 -1.73 -8.22 6.77
CA GLN A 198 -2.65 -8.09 5.64
C GLN A 198 -3.17 -9.47 5.24
N GLU A 199 -4.46 -9.60 4.96
CA GLU A 199 -5.04 -10.82 4.40
C GLU A 199 -4.34 -11.16 3.09
N TYR A 200 -3.96 -12.43 2.93
CA TYR A 200 -3.25 -12.87 1.74
C TYR A 200 -4.21 -12.89 0.54
N VAL A 201 -3.91 -12.03 -0.44
CA VAL A 201 -4.67 -11.94 -1.69
C VAL A 201 -4.09 -12.89 -2.72
N ARG A 202 -4.95 -13.73 -3.31
CA ARG A 202 -4.62 -14.58 -4.46
C ARG A 202 -5.05 -13.90 -5.76
N GLY A 203 -4.18 -13.94 -6.75
CA GLY A 203 -4.42 -13.37 -8.07
C GLY A 203 -3.12 -13.14 -8.84
N GLU A 204 -3.23 -12.46 -9.96
CA GLU A 204 -2.11 -12.01 -10.78
C GLU A 204 -1.82 -10.55 -10.48
N LEU A 205 -0.55 -10.14 -10.61
CA LEU A 205 -0.20 -8.73 -10.52
C LEU A 205 -0.81 -8.00 -11.72
N PHE A 206 -1.36 -6.81 -11.50
CA PHE A 206 -2.02 -6.06 -12.55
C PHE A 206 -1.09 -5.79 -13.75
N HIS A 207 0.18 -5.52 -13.47
CA HIS A 207 1.25 -5.44 -14.47
C HIS A 207 1.29 -6.64 -15.44
N ASP A 208 1.06 -7.85 -14.94
CA ASP A 208 1.16 -9.08 -15.75
C ASP A 208 -0.18 -9.40 -16.48
N ALA A 209 -1.26 -8.66 -16.18
CA ALA A 209 -2.59 -8.86 -16.76
C ALA A 209 -2.84 -7.92 -17.95
N ASP A 210 -3.56 -8.39 -18.97
CA ASP A 210 -4.08 -7.49 -20.02
C ASP A 210 -5.41 -6.88 -19.56
N GLU A 211 -5.39 -5.57 -19.27
CA GLU A 211 -6.57 -4.87 -18.77
C GLU A 211 -7.73 -4.80 -19.78
N LEU A 212 -7.45 -4.93 -21.09
CA LEU A 212 -8.49 -4.90 -22.13
C LEU A 212 -9.16 -6.26 -22.29
N GLU A 213 -8.46 -7.35 -21.92
CA GLU A 213 -9.01 -8.70 -21.90
C GLU A 213 -9.65 -9.06 -20.53
N ALA A 214 -9.42 -8.24 -19.50
CA ALA A 214 -10.00 -8.44 -18.18
C ALA A 214 -11.54 -8.39 -18.21
N PRO A 215 -12.25 -9.15 -17.36
CA PRO A 215 -13.70 -9.10 -17.26
C PRO A 215 -14.24 -7.69 -16.99
N ASP A 216 -15.42 -7.35 -17.53
CA ASP A 216 -16.03 -6.02 -17.41
C ASP A 216 -16.08 -5.49 -15.95
N ILE A 217 -16.36 -6.38 -14.99
CA ILE A 217 -16.41 -6.04 -13.57
C ILE A 217 -15.04 -5.62 -13.02
N VAL A 218 -13.96 -6.27 -13.48
CA VAL A 218 -12.57 -5.96 -13.11
C VAL A 218 -12.18 -4.64 -13.75
N GLN A 219 -12.50 -4.42 -15.02
CA GLN A 219 -12.29 -3.13 -15.69
C GLN A 219 -13.00 -1.98 -14.97
N ALA A 220 -14.26 -2.19 -14.55
CA ALA A 220 -15.01 -1.19 -13.79
C ALA A 220 -14.34 -0.88 -12.43
N LYS A 221 -13.84 -1.91 -11.72
CA LYS A 221 -13.11 -1.73 -10.45
C LYS A 221 -11.77 -1.02 -10.65
N LEU A 222 -11.01 -1.35 -11.71
CA LEU A 222 -9.78 -0.65 -12.06
C LEU A 222 -10.05 0.81 -12.44
N LEU A 223 -11.15 1.08 -13.15
CA LEU A 223 -11.59 2.43 -13.47
C LEU A 223 -11.95 3.22 -12.20
N LEU A 224 -12.62 2.59 -11.25
CA LEU A 224 -12.89 3.16 -9.93
C LEU A 224 -11.57 3.49 -9.20
N VAL A 225 -10.57 2.59 -9.24
CA VAL A 225 -9.24 2.85 -8.66
C VAL A 225 -8.61 4.10 -9.28
N ALA A 226 -8.59 4.24 -10.61
CA ALA A 226 -8.03 5.40 -11.29
C ALA A 226 -8.74 6.71 -10.89
N VAL A 227 -10.07 6.68 -10.82
CA VAL A 227 -10.87 7.82 -10.37
C VAL A 227 -10.53 8.22 -8.94
N LEU A 228 -10.41 7.25 -8.02
CA LEU A 228 -10.13 7.52 -6.61
C LEU A 228 -8.71 8.06 -6.39
N VAL A 229 -7.73 7.64 -7.20
CA VAL A 229 -6.39 8.24 -7.21
C VAL A 229 -6.47 9.73 -7.52
N LEU A 230 -7.24 10.13 -8.54
CA LEU A 230 -7.39 11.54 -8.91
C LEU A 230 -8.12 12.34 -7.82
N VAL A 231 -9.19 11.78 -7.26
CA VAL A 231 -9.94 12.46 -6.19
C VAL A 231 -9.10 12.63 -4.92
N MET A 232 -8.34 11.60 -4.53
CA MET A 232 -7.41 11.68 -3.40
C MET A 232 -6.32 12.73 -3.64
N ALA A 233 -5.74 12.75 -4.83
CA ALA A 233 -4.72 13.73 -5.21
C ALA A 233 -5.23 15.17 -5.14
N MET A 234 -6.48 15.40 -5.54
CA MET A 234 -7.12 16.71 -5.51
C MET A 234 -7.45 17.17 -4.08
N LEU A 235 -7.98 16.27 -3.24
CA LEU A 235 -8.49 16.62 -1.91
C LEU A 235 -7.41 16.62 -0.83
N GLU A 236 -6.41 15.74 -0.94
CA GLU A 236 -5.41 15.50 0.11
C GLU A 236 -4.00 15.96 -0.28
N ASP A 237 -3.80 16.41 -1.52
CA ASP A 237 -2.48 16.69 -2.10
C ASP A 237 -1.52 15.49 -1.97
N LYS A 238 -2.06 14.27 -2.05
CA LYS A 238 -1.31 13.02 -1.95
C LYS A 238 -1.72 12.01 -3.02
N VAL A 239 -0.77 11.24 -3.53
CA VAL A 239 -1.05 10.07 -4.38
C VAL A 239 -0.47 8.79 -3.77
N PRO A 240 -1.06 7.62 -4.01
CA PRO A 240 -0.40 6.37 -3.69
C PRO A 240 0.83 6.13 -4.56
N ASP A 241 1.74 5.31 -4.03
CA ASP A 241 2.87 4.81 -4.80
C ASP A 241 2.38 3.85 -5.89
N MET A 242 2.39 4.30 -7.13
CA MET A 242 2.01 3.52 -8.31
C MET A 242 3.23 3.20 -9.18
N ARG A 243 4.45 3.30 -8.63
CA ARG A 243 5.66 3.03 -9.41
C ARG A 243 5.64 1.62 -10.00
N PRO A 244 6.01 1.46 -11.27
CA PRO A 244 6.08 0.14 -11.88
C PRO A 244 7.37 -0.57 -11.47
N ARG A 245 7.43 -1.88 -11.73
CA ARG A 245 8.59 -2.72 -11.40
C ARG A 245 9.88 -2.18 -12.04
N TYR A 246 9.81 -1.66 -13.27
CA TYR A 246 10.97 -1.17 -14.01
C TYR A 246 10.83 0.30 -14.44
N MET A 247 11.23 1.22 -13.55
CA MET A 247 11.18 2.67 -13.80
C MET A 247 11.88 3.14 -15.10
N MET A 248 12.90 2.41 -15.59
CA MET A 248 13.59 2.74 -16.84
C MET A 248 12.95 2.00 -18.03
N GLY A 249 12.11 2.70 -18.80
CA GLY A 249 11.48 2.18 -20.03
C GLY A 249 9.95 2.29 -20.02
N GLU A 250 9.34 2.15 -18.85
CA GLU A 250 7.88 2.08 -18.63
C GLU A 250 7.24 3.46 -18.36
N SER A 251 7.88 4.51 -18.88
CA SER A 251 7.79 5.91 -18.39
C SER A 251 6.43 6.61 -18.47
N ARG A 252 5.35 5.93 -18.90
CA ARG A 252 4.10 6.58 -19.27
C ARG A 252 2.82 5.93 -18.76
N ASP A 253 2.86 4.69 -18.30
CA ASP A 253 1.69 3.94 -17.81
C ASP A 253 1.98 3.25 -16.48
N TRP A 254 2.29 4.05 -15.46
CA TRP A 254 2.57 3.56 -14.11
C TRP A 254 1.37 2.89 -13.47
N PHE A 255 0.17 3.35 -13.82
CA PHE A 255 -1.07 2.75 -13.35
C PHE A 255 -1.24 1.32 -13.87
N GLY A 256 -1.07 1.10 -15.19
CA GLY A 256 -1.15 -0.22 -15.82
C GLY A 256 -0.04 -1.19 -15.41
N LEU A 257 1.11 -0.68 -14.99
CA LEU A 257 2.33 -1.48 -14.76
C LEU A 257 2.74 -1.59 -13.29
N THR A 258 1.84 -1.24 -12.37
CA THR A 258 2.10 -1.30 -10.93
C THR A 258 2.07 -2.74 -10.41
N ASP A 259 3.01 -3.07 -9.52
CA ASP A 259 2.98 -4.33 -8.74
C ASP A 259 2.10 -4.20 -7.48
N ASN A 260 1.55 -3.00 -7.21
CA ASN A 260 0.80 -2.73 -5.98
C ASN A 260 -0.69 -3.08 -6.08
N VAL A 261 -1.14 -3.54 -7.25
CA VAL A 261 -2.50 -3.99 -7.51
C VAL A 261 -2.47 -5.47 -7.92
N ILE A 262 -3.30 -6.27 -7.25
CA ILE A 262 -3.56 -7.67 -7.62
C ILE A 262 -4.98 -7.75 -8.18
N VAL A 263 -5.13 -8.49 -9.28
CA VAL A 263 -6.40 -8.73 -9.94
C VAL A 263 -6.69 -10.23 -10.03
N ASN A 264 -7.97 -10.58 -10.05
CA ASN A 264 -8.46 -11.89 -10.47
C ASN A 264 -9.77 -11.71 -11.27
N ASP A 265 -10.45 -12.80 -11.62
CA ASP A 265 -11.65 -12.77 -12.48
C ASP A 265 -12.76 -11.82 -12.00
N THR A 266 -12.81 -11.49 -10.70
CA THR A 266 -13.87 -10.65 -10.14
C THR A 266 -13.39 -9.52 -9.25
N GLU A 267 -12.17 -9.59 -8.71
CA GLU A 267 -11.69 -8.69 -7.67
C GLU A 267 -10.43 -7.91 -8.07
N VAL A 268 -10.29 -6.73 -7.45
CA VAL A 268 -9.14 -5.82 -7.57
C VAL A 268 -8.75 -5.41 -6.16
N PHE A 269 -7.50 -5.63 -5.78
CA PHE A 269 -6.98 -5.33 -4.44
C PHE A 269 -5.68 -4.53 -4.51
N PHE A 270 -5.60 -3.46 -3.73
CA PHE A 270 -4.33 -2.82 -3.41
C PHE A 270 -3.60 -3.58 -2.30
N VAL A 271 -2.33 -3.91 -2.53
CA VAL A 271 -1.53 -4.69 -1.58
C VAL A 271 -0.37 -3.91 -0.95
N ASP A 272 0.11 -2.81 -1.54
CA ASP A 272 1.04 -1.88 -0.88
C ASP A 272 0.37 -0.53 -0.60
N THR A 273 0.07 -0.30 0.67
CA THR A 273 -0.92 0.69 1.14
C THR A 273 -0.31 1.86 1.92
N ARG A 274 1.03 1.90 2.01
CA ARG A 274 1.73 2.69 3.05
C ARG A 274 2.50 3.89 2.57
N TRP A 275 2.71 4.02 1.27
CA TRP A 275 3.54 5.07 0.74
C TRP A 275 2.71 6.02 -0.08
N LEU A 276 2.52 7.21 0.48
CA LEU A 276 1.89 8.32 -0.20
C LEU A 276 2.97 9.34 -0.57
N TRP A 277 2.90 9.85 -1.80
CA TRP A 277 3.74 10.94 -2.28
C TRP A 277 3.00 12.26 -2.14
N ASP A 278 3.63 13.24 -1.52
CA ASP A 278 3.07 14.56 -1.25
C ASP A 278 3.28 15.48 -2.45
N LEU A 279 2.22 16.05 -3.02
CA LEU A 279 2.27 16.98 -4.16
C LEU A 279 2.88 18.33 -3.80
N LYS A 280 2.68 18.78 -2.56
CA LYS A 280 3.15 20.06 -2.01
C LYS A 280 4.49 19.94 -1.28
N GLY A 281 4.98 18.73 -1.09
CA GLY A 281 6.26 18.43 -0.47
C GLY A 281 7.45 18.98 -1.25
N ASN A 282 8.62 18.99 -0.61
CA ASN A 282 9.86 19.29 -1.32
C ASN A 282 10.24 18.16 -2.31
N PHE A 283 11.28 18.38 -3.12
CA PHE A 283 11.74 17.45 -4.15
C PHE A 283 11.94 16.00 -3.67
N VAL A 284 12.40 15.81 -2.43
CA VAL A 284 12.60 14.49 -1.82
C VAL A 284 11.26 13.87 -1.41
N GLN A 285 10.39 14.65 -0.76
CA GLN A 285 9.06 14.20 -0.34
C GLN A 285 8.13 13.87 -1.52
N ARG A 286 8.32 14.55 -2.64
CA ARG A 286 7.66 14.29 -3.92
C ARG A 286 8.24 13.09 -4.66
N GLY A 287 9.42 12.60 -4.27
CA GLY A 287 10.15 11.60 -5.02
C GLY A 287 10.33 11.99 -6.48
N LEU A 288 10.76 13.24 -6.75
CA LEU A 288 10.88 13.82 -8.09
C LEU A 288 9.51 14.17 -8.72
N PHE A 289 9.16 13.48 -9.81
CA PHE A 289 7.97 13.68 -10.63
C PHE A 289 6.94 12.55 -10.45
N ILE A 290 7.10 11.70 -9.43
CA ILE A 290 6.22 10.55 -9.18
C ILE A 290 4.73 10.97 -9.11
N PRO A 291 4.35 12.04 -8.36
CA PRO A 291 2.96 12.49 -8.32
C PRO A 291 2.38 12.83 -9.68
N GLU A 292 3.09 13.64 -10.46
CA GLU A 292 2.64 14.05 -11.78
C GLU A 292 2.48 12.86 -12.72
N ILE A 293 3.44 11.92 -12.71
CA ILE A 293 3.36 10.73 -13.56
C ILE A 293 2.18 9.84 -13.15
N THR A 294 1.92 9.68 -11.85
CA THR A 294 0.80 8.90 -11.33
C THR A 294 -0.54 9.50 -11.77
N ILE A 295 -0.70 10.82 -11.64
CA ILE A 295 -1.90 11.55 -12.05
C ILE A 295 -2.12 11.42 -13.56
N GLU A 296 -1.09 11.67 -14.37
CA GLU A 296 -1.19 11.57 -15.83
C GLU A 296 -1.46 10.13 -16.30
N SER A 297 -0.88 9.14 -15.62
CA SER A 297 -1.15 7.73 -15.90
C SER A 297 -2.60 7.35 -15.61
N ALA A 298 -3.17 7.80 -14.49
CA ALA A 298 -4.56 7.54 -14.15
C ALA A 298 -5.53 8.15 -15.18
N LYS A 299 -5.28 9.39 -15.64
CA LYS A 299 -6.07 10.02 -16.71
C LYS A 299 -6.03 9.22 -18.01
N ARG A 300 -4.83 8.78 -18.41
CA ARG A 300 -4.66 7.96 -19.63
C ARG A 300 -5.39 6.63 -19.52
N PHE A 301 -5.32 5.98 -18.37
CA PHE A 301 -6.04 4.75 -18.11
C PHE A 301 -7.56 4.94 -18.26
N ILE A 302 -8.12 6.01 -17.67
CA ILE A 302 -9.54 6.37 -17.81
C ILE A 302 -9.94 6.51 -19.29
N HIS A 303 -9.16 7.24 -20.08
CA HIS A 303 -9.41 7.40 -21.51
C HIS A 303 -9.27 6.09 -22.29
N LYS A 304 -8.32 5.22 -21.93
CA LYS A 304 -8.09 3.93 -22.61
C LYS A 304 -9.25 2.95 -22.41
N ILE A 305 -9.85 2.91 -21.22
CA ILE A 305 -10.95 1.97 -20.91
C ILE A 305 -12.30 2.42 -21.50
N VAL A 306 -12.49 3.73 -21.70
CA VAL A 306 -13.77 4.31 -22.10
C VAL A 306 -13.82 4.77 -23.56
N GLY A 307 -12.66 5.08 -24.16
CA GLY A 307 -12.49 5.45 -25.56
C GLY A 307 -12.55 4.25 -26.50
#